data_AF-A0A382AQP0-F1
#
_entry.id   AF-A0A382AQP0-F1
#
_cell.length_a   1.000
_cell.length_b   1.000
_cell.length_c   1.000
_cell.angle_alpha   90.00
_cell.angle_beta   90.00
_cell.angle_gamma   90.00
#
_symmetry.space_group_name_H-M   'P 1'
#
loop_
_entity.id
_entity.type
_entity.pdbx_description
1 polymer ?
#
loop_
_entity_poly.entity_id
_entity_poly.type
_entity_poly.pdbx_seq_one_letter_code
_entity_poly.pdbx_strand_id
1 'polypeptide(L)'
;MPLAVTLAVLLLRFVMEAAEVGGRSYLNITILIPVFALYLSYVSLVKDMGFGGFQGTFIFYTLAVRLSVILLSLAGEATGLGGSYFAAGNVFFLIVSQLLFWPAVAFIVGTFLWPVVAMFTVGRQVAYRGVAICGGVILIITFMGIPYGISSLYTSGLGRRSFQDTPDTYDVAFEEITLTAADGMNLQGWYIPNSEANGTVIFCHGLFNQRSEMLEQAIFMYAQGYRALLFDFRNHGKSDGSYTTFGYYERQDVVAALD
;
A
#
# COMPACT_ATOMS: atom_id res chain seq x y z
N MET A 1 -6.84 -14.01 32.93
CA MET A 1 -8.22 -14.55 33.03
C MET A 1 -9.04 -14.32 31.75
N PRO A 2 -9.14 -13.12 31.17
CA PRO A 2 -10.02 -12.89 30.00
C PRO A 2 -9.57 -13.58 28.71
N LEU A 3 -8.25 -13.69 28.47
CA LEU A 3 -7.73 -14.45 27.32
C LEU A 3 -8.12 -15.92 27.39
N ALA A 4 -7.93 -16.57 28.54
CA ALA A 4 -8.28 -17.97 28.73
C ALA A 4 -9.79 -18.24 28.52
N VAL A 5 -10.65 -17.34 28.99
CA VAL A 5 -12.11 -17.42 28.75
C VAL A 5 -12.42 -17.34 27.26
N THR A 6 -11.82 -16.39 26.54
CA THR A 6 -12.07 -16.22 25.10
C THR A 6 -11.54 -17.39 24.28
N LEU A 7 -10.38 -17.95 24.66
CA LEU A 7 -9.85 -19.17 24.05
C LEU A 7 -10.75 -20.38 24.32
N ALA A 8 -11.28 -20.52 25.53
CA ALA A 8 -12.22 -21.58 25.88
C ALA A 8 -13.54 -21.48 25.08
N VAL A 9 -14.07 -20.27 24.90
CA VAL A 9 -15.27 -20.03 24.08
C VAL A 9 -15.00 -20.30 22.60
N LEU A 10 -13.83 -19.90 22.08
CA LEU A 10 -13.39 -20.22 20.71
C LEU A 10 -13.32 -21.73 20.49
N LEU A 11 -12.71 -22.46 21.42
CA LEU A 11 -12.58 -23.91 21.36
C LEU A 11 -13.94 -24.61 21.47
N LEU A 12 -14.81 -24.17 22.39
CA LEU A 12 -16.15 -24.72 22.54
C LEU A 12 -16.97 -24.53 21.26
N ARG A 13 -16.90 -23.35 20.65
CA ARG A 13 -17.54 -23.09 19.35
C ARG A 13 -17.00 -24.05 18.30
N PHE A 14 -15.67 -24.16 18.18
CA PHE A 14 -14.98 -25.10 17.28
C PHE A 14 -15.56 -26.52 17.37
N VAL A 15 -15.63 -27.06 18.60
CA VAL A 15 -16.14 -28.40 18.88
C VAL A 15 -17.62 -28.55 18.53
N MET A 16 -18.46 -27.56 18.85
CA MET A 16 -19.91 -27.65 18.58
C MET A 16 -20.22 -27.69 17.09
N GLU A 17 -19.58 -26.86 16.25
CA GLU A 17 -19.83 -26.95 14.80
C GLU A 17 -19.20 -28.21 14.19
N ALA A 18 -18.03 -28.64 14.67
CA ALA A 18 -17.42 -29.90 14.22
C ALA A 18 -18.30 -31.13 14.52
N ALA A 19 -19.12 -31.05 15.56
CA ALA A 19 -20.07 -32.11 15.92
C ALA A 19 -21.41 -32.01 15.17
N GLU A 20 -21.60 -31.01 14.29
CA GLU A 20 -22.90 -30.66 13.67
C GLU A 20 -24.03 -30.39 14.70
N VAL A 21 -23.67 -30.18 15.97
CA VAL A 21 -24.60 -29.93 17.08
C VAL A 21 -24.84 -28.41 17.16
N GLY A 22 -25.71 -27.88 16.31
CA GLY A 22 -26.29 -26.54 16.55
C GLY A 22 -26.71 -25.74 15.32
N GLY A 23 -28.02 -25.46 15.24
CA GLY A 23 -28.52 -24.29 14.51
C GLY A 23 -28.04 -22.98 15.15
N ARG A 24 -27.85 -21.93 14.32
CA ARG A 24 -27.43 -20.54 14.63
C ARG A 24 -26.85 -20.36 16.05
N SER A 25 -25.53 -20.47 16.17
CA SER A 25 -24.78 -20.26 17.41
C SER A 25 -25.08 -18.88 18.05
N TYR A 26 -25.66 -18.88 19.26
CA TYR A 26 -26.07 -17.67 20.00
C TYR A 26 -24.91 -16.82 20.55
N LEU A 27 -23.69 -17.36 20.58
CA LEU A 27 -22.48 -16.65 21.04
C LEU A 27 -21.74 -16.04 19.84
N ASN A 28 -22.01 -14.77 19.58
CA ASN A 28 -21.29 -14.01 18.56
C ASN A 28 -19.90 -13.62 19.08
N ILE A 29 -18.92 -14.47 18.82
CA ILE A 29 -17.53 -14.29 19.27
C ILE A 29 -16.91 -13.00 18.72
N THR A 30 -17.37 -12.54 17.55
CA THR A 30 -16.96 -11.28 16.94
C THR A 30 -17.26 -10.08 17.84
N ILE A 31 -18.29 -10.16 18.69
CA ILE A 31 -18.66 -9.12 19.67
C ILE A 31 -17.88 -9.31 20.98
N LEU A 32 -17.62 -10.55 21.40
CA LEU A 32 -16.98 -10.85 22.68
C LEU A 32 -15.52 -10.35 22.73
N ILE A 33 -14.81 -10.44 21.60
CA ILE A 33 -13.40 -10.05 21.47
C ILE A 33 -13.20 -8.56 21.77
N PRO A 34 -13.85 -7.61 21.05
CA PRO A 34 -13.68 -6.19 21.35
C PRO A 34 -14.11 -5.84 22.77
N VAL A 35 -15.16 -6.46 23.32
CA VAL A 35 -15.62 -6.20 24.70
C VAL A 35 -14.56 -6.53 25.74
N PHE A 36 -13.94 -7.72 25.66
CA PHE A 36 -12.87 -8.08 26.59
C PHE A 36 -11.59 -7.27 26.37
N ALA A 37 -11.28 -6.93 25.12
CA ALA A 37 -10.16 -6.05 24.79
C ALA A 37 -10.35 -4.68 25.47
N LEU A 38 -11.56 -4.11 25.38
CA LEU A 38 -11.91 -2.85 26.01
C LEU A 38 -11.83 -2.93 27.53
N TYR A 39 -12.37 -4.00 28.14
CA TYR A 39 -12.29 -4.22 29.58
C TYR A 39 -10.83 -4.26 30.07
N LEU A 40 -9.98 -5.04 29.41
CA LEU A 40 -8.58 -5.13 29.78
C LEU A 40 -7.85 -3.79 29.61
N SER A 41 -8.15 -3.06 28.53
CA SER A 41 -7.56 -1.74 28.28
C SER A 41 -8.01 -0.72 29.33
N TYR A 42 -9.29 -0.76 29.73
CA TYR A 42 -9.80 0.02 30.85
C TYR A 42 -9.07 -0.30 32.16
N VAL A 43 -8.84 -1.59 32.48
CA VAL A 43 -8.05 -1.97 33.66
C VAL A 43 -6.64 -1.40 33.59
N SER A 44 -6.01 -1.41 32.41
CA SER A 44 -4.69 -0.81 32.19
C SER A 44 -4.69 0.70 32.40
N LEU A 45 -5.77 1.37 32.01
CA LEU A 45 -5.95 2.81 32.22
C LEU A 45 -6.11 3.16 33.69
N VAL A 46 -6.96 2.45 34.42
CA VAL A 46 -7.21 2.67 35.85
C VAL A 46 -5.96 2.39 36.69
N LYS A 47 -5.10 1.47 36.24
CA LYS A 47 -3.81 1.18 36.87
C LYS A 47 -2.69 2.16 36.50
N ASP A 48 -3.02 3.26 35.82
CA ASP A 48 -2.08 4.28 35.35
C ASP A 48 -0.89 3.72 34.55
N MET A 49 -1.13 2.66 33.75
CA MET A 49 -0.11 2.08 32.87
C MET A 49 0.15 2.94 31.61
N GLY A 50 -0.37 4.16 31.57
CA GLY A 50 -0.26 5.12 30.47
C GLY A 50 -0.88 4.65 29.16
N PHE A 51 -0.64 5.45 28.10
CA PHE A 51 -1.10 5.14 26.74
C PHE A 51 -0.58 3.79 26.24
N GLY A 52 0.70 3.49 26.47
CA GLY A 52 1.32 2.24 26.04
C GLY A 52 0.68 1.01 26.69
N GLY A 53 0.31 1.10 27.98
CA GLY A 53 -0.41 0.03 28.67
C GLY A 53 -1.82 -0.16 28.14
N PHE A 54 -2.59 0.92 27.93
CA PHE A 54 -3.92 0.86 27.32
C PHE A 54 -3.87 0.24 25.92
N GLN A 55 -3.04 0.81 25.06
CA GLN A 55 -2.94 0.46 23.65
C GLN A 55 -2.35 -0.94 23.45
N GLY A 56 -1.27 -1.27 24.18
CA GLY A 56 -0.66 -2.59 24.14
C GLY A 56 -1.63 -3.67 24.57
N THR A 57 -2.42 -3.43 25.63
CA THR A 57 -3.40 -4.41 26.09
C THR A 57 -4.49 -4.67 25.04
N PHE A 58 -4.96 -3.62 24.37
CA PHE A 58 -5.96 -3.73 23.30
C PHE A 58 -5.42 -4.52 22.09
N ILE A 59 -4.18 -4.25 21.68
CA ILE A 59 -3.53 -4.89 20.53
C ILE A 59 -3.11 -6.32 20.85
N PHE A 60 -2.43 -6.58 21.96
CA PHE A 60 -1.99 -7.93 22.31
C PHE A 60 -3.15 -8.88 22.55
N TYR A 61 -4.23 -8.39 23.16
CA TYR A 61 -5.42 -9.21 23.33
C TYR A 61 -6.07 -9.53 21.99
N THR A 62 -6.25 -8.53 21.12
CA THR A 62 -6.82 -8.78 19.77
C THR A 62 -5.94 -9.72 18.96
N LEU A 63 -4.62 -9.52 18.94
CA LEU A 63 -3.67 -10.38 18.24
C LEU A 63 -3.69 -11.83 18.78
N ALA A 64 -3.66 -12.01 20.09
CA ALA A 64 -3.67 -13.33 20.72
C ALA A 64 -4.91 -14.13 20.33
N VAL A 65 -6.08 -13.49 20.34
CA VAL A 65 -7.32 -14.15 19.92
C VAL A 65 -7.33 -14.46 18.42
N ARG A 66 -6.80 -13.54 17.61
CA ARG A 66 -6.76 -13.68 16.14
C ARG A 66 -5.79 -14.77 15.67
N LEU A 67 -4.67 -14.96 16.38
CA LEU A 67 -3.77 -16.09 16.17
C LEU A 67 -4.47 -17.43 16.42
N SER A 68 -5.26 -17.52 17.49
CA SER A 68 -6.05 -18.73 17.75
C SER A 68 -7.12 -18.99 16.69
N VAL A 69 -7.72 -17.92 16.14
CA VAL A 69 -8.64 -18.03 14.99
C VAL A 69 -7.94 -18.62 13.76
N ILE A 70 -6.73 -18.15 13.43
CA ILE A 70 -5.94 -18.69 12.31
C ILE A 70 -5.65 -20.17 12.54
N LEU A 71 -5.15 -20.54 13.72
CA LEU A 71 -4.82 -21.93 14.06
C LEU A 71 -6.03 -22.86 13.97
N LEU A 72 -7.18 -22.45 14.50
CA LEU A 72 -8.42 -23.23 14.42
C LEU A 72 -8.92 -23.36 12.98
N SER A 73 -8.76 -22.31 12.16
CA SER A 73 -9.14 -22.35 10.75
C SER A 73 -8.28 -23.34 9.96
N LEU A 74 -6.96 -23.31 10.15
CA LEU A 74 -6.03 -24.26 9.53
C LEU A 74 -6.28 -25.70 10.00
N ALA A 75 -6.59 -25.91 11.27
CA ALA A 75 -6.92 -27.23 11.81
C ALA A 75 -8.24 -27.77 11.21
N GLY A 76 -9.26 -26.91 11.05
CA GLY A 76 -10.53 -27.28 10.42
C GLY A 76 -10.37 -27.66 8.94
N GLU A 77 -9.53 -26.93 8.20
CA GLU A 77 -9.21 -27.24 6.81
C GLU A 77 -8.47 -28.58 6.69
N ALA A 78 -7.45 -28.83 7.52
CA ALA A 78 -6.67 -30.07 7.51
C ALA A 78 -7.49 -31.32 7.89
N THR A 79 -8.55 -31.16 8.67
CA THR A 79 -9.39 -32.26 9.17
C THR A 79 -10.67 -32.48 8.37
N GLY A 80 -10.96 -31.63 7.38
CA GLY A 80 -12.22 -31.68 6.61
C GLY A 80 -13.45 -31.22 7.40
N LEU A 81 -13.27 -30.72 8.63
CA LEU A 81 -14.32 -30.18 9.49
C LEU A 81 -14.67 -28.71 9.17
N GLY A 82 -13.98 -28.11 8.19
CA GLY A 82 -13.80 -26.66 8.04
C GLY A 82 -14.83 -25.88 7.20
N GLY A 83 -16.00 -26.43 6.89
CA GLY A 83 -16.97 -25.79 5.98
C GLY A 83 -17.52 -24.42 6.42
N SER A 84 -17.35 -24.02 7.69
CA SER A 84 -18.11 -22.91 8.28
C SER A 84 -17.30 -21.81 8.97
N TYR A 85 -15.98 -21.97 9.21
CA TYR A 85 -15.33 -21.06 10.15
C TYR A 85 -15.01 -19.69 9.57
N PHE A 86 -14.52 -19.58 8.33
CA PHE A 86 -14.46 -18.32 7.58
C PHE A 86 -14.44 -18.61 6.09
N ALA A 87 -15.45 -18.15 5.36
CA ALA A 87 -15.54 -18.22 3.90
C ALA A 87 -14.53 -17.27 3.21
N ALA A 88 -13.24 -17.39 3.53
CA ALA A 88 -12.18 -16.65 2.86
C ALA A 88 -11.49 -17.61 1.88
N GLY A 89 -11.67 -17.39 0.59
CA GLY A 89 -11.18 -18.24 -0.51
C GLY A 89 -9.65 -18.36 -0.63
N ASN A 90 -8.87 -18.05 0.40
CA ASN A 90 -7.42 -18.29 0.49
C ASN A 90 -6.87 -18.07 1.93
N VAL A 91 -5.97 -18.94 2.40
CA VAL A 91 -5.20 -18.80 3.64
C VAL A 91 -4.44 -17.47 3.72
N PHE A 92 -3.94 -16.96 2.60
CA PHE A 92 -3.27 -15.66 2.54
C PHE A 92 -4.19 -14.51 2.99
N PHE A 93 -5.43 -14.45 2.48
CA PHE A 93 -6.40 -13.41 2.86
C PHE A 93 -6.80 -13.54 4.33
N LEU A 94 -6.89 -14.76 4.85
CA LEU A 94 -7.11 -15.00 6.27
C LEU A 94 -5.97 -14.39 7.10
N ILE A 95 -4.71 -14.74 6.81
CA ILE A 95 -3.56 -14.23 7.57
C ILE A 95 -3.47 -12.70 7.51
N VAL A 96 -3.58 -12.11 6.31
CA VAL A 96 -3.52 -10.66 6.12
C VAL A 96 -4.63 -9.96 6.89
N SER A 97 -5.88 -10.43 6.78
CA SER A 97 -7.00 -9.82 7.50
C SER A 97 -6.85 -9.93 9.02
N GLN A 98 -6.41 -11.08 9.54
CA GLN A 98 -6.32 -11.32 10.98
C GLN A 98 -5.10 -10.64 11.63
N LEU A 99 -3.96 -10.56 10.95
CA LEU A 99 -2.71 -10.05 11.52
C LEU A 99 -2.38 -8.60 11.14
N LEU A 100 -2.96 -8.05 10.07
CA LEU A 100 -2.71 -6.66 9.66
C LEU A 100 -3.94 -5.78 9.85
N PHE A 101 -5.08 -6.17 9.26
CA PHE A 101 -6.28 -5.32 9.28
C PHE A 101 -6.82 -5.11 10.70
N TRP A 102 -7.07 -6.18 11.46
CA TRP A 102 -7.66 -6.06 12.80
C TRP A 102 -6.75 -5.34 13.82
N PRO A 103 -5.43 -5.61 13.88
CA PRO A 103 -4.53 -4.83 14.73
C PRO A 103 -4.45 -3.35 14.35
N ALA A 104 -4.51 -3.01 13.06
CA ALA A 104 -4.58 -1.62 12.62
C ALA A 104 -5.87 -0.93 13.09
N VAL A 105 -7.02 -1.61 12.97
CA VAL A 105 -8.31 -1.12 13.50
C VAL A 105 -8.23 -0.94 15.02
N ALA A 106 -7.67 -1.92 15.74
CA ALA A 106 -7.48 -1.84 17.19
C ALA A 106 -6.60 -0.65 17.57
N PHE A 107 -5.51 -0.42 16.83
CA PHE A 107 -4.63 0.72 17.06
C PHE A 107 -5.37 2.06 16.87
N ILE A 108 -6.13 2.20 15.78
CA ILE A 108 -6.91 3.42 15.51
C ILE A 108 -7.94 3.64 16.62
N VAL A 109 -8.79 2.65 16.88
CA VAL A 109 -9.84 2.74 17.88
C VAL A 109 -9.26 3.03 19.26
N GLY A 110 -8.22 2.31 19.68
CA GLY A 110 -7.60 2.51 20.99
C GLY A 110 -6.98 3.90 21.14
N THR A 111 -6.38 4.44 20.07
CA THR A 111 -5.84 5.80 20.06
C THR A 111 -6.93 6.83 20.35
N PHE A 112 -8.06 6.78 19.64
CA PHE A 112 -9.16 7.74 19.82
C PHE A 112 -10.02 7.49 21.05
N LEU A 113 -10.09 6.25 21.52
CA LEU A 113 -10.91 5.88 22.66
C LEU A 113 -10.25 6.24 23.98
N TRP A 114 -8.92 6.21 24.05
CA TRP A 114 -8.19 6.46 25.29
C TRP A 114 -8.51 7.82 25.94
N PRO A 115 -8.47 8.98 25.24
CA PRO A 115 -8.81 10.27 25.84
C PRO A 115 -10.24 10.32 26.36
N VAL A 116 -11.18 9.70 25.63
CA VAL A 116 -12.60 9.65 25.99
C VAL A 116 -12.78 8.86 27.28
N VAL A 117 -12.24 7.64 27.34
CA VAL A 117 -12.36 6.79 28.55
C VAL A 117 -11.65 7.44 29.73
N ALA A 118 -10.45 8.01 29.52
CA ALA A 118 -9.70 8.69 30.57
C ALA A 118 -10.46 9.88 31.18
N MET A 119 -11.21 10.61 30.36
CA MET A 119 -12.00 11.76 30.80
C MET A 119 -13.06 11.37 31.84
N PHE A 120 -13.68 10.20 31.69
CA PHE A 120 -14.74 9.73 32.59
C PHE A 120 -14.25 8.86 33.75
N THR A 121 -13.01 8.37 33.71
CA THR A 121 -12.56 7.29 34.63
C THR A 121 -11.39 7.68 35.52
N VAL A 122 -10.37 8.36 34.97
CA VAL A 122 -9.12 8.65 35.70
C VAL A 122 -8.95 10.13 35.96
N GLY A 123 -9.41 10.98 35.04
CA GLY A 123 -9.45 12.43 35.21
C GLY A 123 -8.91 13.21 34.02
N ARG A 124 -9.15 14.53 34.06
CA ARG A 124 -8.89 15.45 32.94
C ARG A 124 -7.42 15.52 32.52
N GLN A 125 -6.49 15.43 33.47
CA GLN A 125 -5.05 15.50 33.16
C GLN A 125 -4.58 14.33 32.28
N VAL A 126 -5.03 13.11 32.58
CA VAL A 126 -4.71 11.92 31.77
C VAL A 126 -5.39 12.00 30.40
N ALA A 127 -6.63 12.48 30.35
CA ALA A 127 -7.33 12.71 29.10
C ALA A 127 -6.61 13.71 28.19
N TYR A 128 -6.08 14.81 28.73
CA TYR A 128 -5.33 15.80 27.95
C TYR A 128 -4.02 15.26 27.38
N ARG A 129 -3.30 14.42 28.13
CA ARG A 129 -2.15 13.68 27.61
C ARG A 129 -2.56 12.81 26.42
N GLY A 130 -3.76 12.23 26.47
CA GLY A 130 -4.32 11.48 25.36
C GLY A 130 -4.68 12.29 24.13
N VAL A 131 -5.33 13.43 24.32
CA VAL A 131 -5.60 14.34 23.21
C VAL A 131 -4.29 14.78 22.54
N ALA A 132 -3.25 15.09 23.32
CA ALA A 132 -1.93 15.47 22.79
C ALA A 132 -1.28 14.35 21.97
N ILE A 133 -1.32 13.11 22.46
CA ILE A 133 -0.78 11.95 21.72
C ILE A 133 -1.55 11.71 20.42
N CYS A 134 -2.89 11.76 20.46
CA CYS A 134 -3.72 11.63 19.27
C CYS A 134 -3.40 12.72 18.25
N GLY A 135 -3.29 13.97 18.71
CA GLY A 135 -2.91 15.11 17.87
C GLY A 135 -1.55 14.90 17.22
N GLY A 136 -0.55 14.44 17.97
CA GLY A 136 0.78 14.11 17.44
C GLY A 136 0.74 13.04 16.35
N VAL A 137 0.00 11.94 16.57
CA VAL A 137 -0.17 10.87 15.58
C VAL A 137 -0.84 11.38 14.31
N ILE A 138 -1.91 12.17 14.44
CA ILE A 138 -2.61 12.79 13.30
C ILE A 138 -1.66 13.69 12.52
N LEU A 139 -0.91 14.56 13.20
CA LEU A 139 0.04 15.44 12.55
C LEU A 139 1.13 14.66 11.79
N ILE A 140 1.69 13.61 12.38
CA ILE A 140 2.69 12.75 11.70
C ILE A 140 2.08 12.10 10.45
N ILE A 141 0.87 11.54 10.56
CA ILE A 141 0.21 10.93 9.41
C ILE A 141 -0.07 11.97 8.33
N THR A 142 -0.62 13.12 8.68
CA THR A 142 -1.01 14.16 7.72
C THR A 142 0.18 14.87 7.07
N PHE A 143 1.25 15.15 7.83
CA PHE A 143 2.38 15.95 7.35
C PHE A 143 3.59 15.12 6.92
N MET A 144 3.67 13.84 7.31
CA MET A 144 4.78 12.95 6.91
C MET A 144 4.27 11.72 6.17
N GLY A 145 3.32 10.98 6.75
CA GLY A 145 2.85 9.71 6.20
C GLY A 145 2.17 9.84 4.83
N ILE A 146 1.13 10.69 4.74
CA ILE A 146 0.37 10.92 3.51
C ILE A 146 1.26 11.57 2.43
N PRO A 147 2.02 12.65 2.69
CA PRO A 147 2.88 13.24 1.68
C PRO A 147 3.96 12.28 1.19
N TYR A 148 4.58 11.49 2.08
CA TYR A 148 5.55 10.46 1.68
C TYR A 148 4.89 9.37 0.83
N GLY A 149 3.70 8.90 1.23
CA GLY A 149 2.95 7.90 0.48
C GLY A 149 2.56 8.38 -0.91
N ILE A 150 2.00 9.59 -1.01
CA ILE A 150 1.66 10.23 -2.29
C ILE A 150 2.95 10.44 -3.12
N SER A 151 4.00 11.00 -2.54
CA SER A 151 5.27 11.21 -3.24
C SER A 151 5.77 9.90 -3.82
N SER A 152 5.85 8.84 -3.00
CA SER A 152 6.28 7.51 -3.44
C SER A 152 5.42 6.99 -4.59
N LEU A 153 4.09 7.06 -4.47
CA LEU A 153 3.18 6.62 -5.53
C LEU A 153 3.43 7.33 -6.86
N TYR A 154 3.69 8.64 -6.85
CA TYR A 154 3.91 9.42 -8.06
C TYR A 154 5.35 9.36 -8.58
N THR A 155 6.35 9.18 -7.71
CA THR A 155 7.76 9.14 -8.14
C THR A 155 8.20 7.75 -8.55
N SER A 156 7.71 6.68 -7.88
CA SER A 156 8.17 5.30 -8.08
C SER A 156 7.08 4.32 -8.50
N GLY A 157 5.79 4.65 -8.29
CA GLY A 157 4.73 3.65 -8.16
C GLY A 157 3.87 3.37 -9.39
N LEU A 158 3.97 4.13 -10.49
CA LEU A 158 2.98 4.03 -11.57
C LEU A 158 3.62 3.97 -12.96
N GLY A 159 4.00 2.75 -13.36
CA GLY A 159 3.83 2.30 -14.75
C GLY A 159 5.05 2.35 -15.67
N ARG A 160 5.76 1.22 -15.76
CA ARG A 160 6.35 0.78 -17.03
C ARG A 160 5.22 0.18 -17.88
N ARG A 161 4.35 1.03 -18.44
CA ARG A 161 3.36 0.57 -19.43
C ARG A 161 4.07 0.40 -20.76
N SER A 162 4.22 -0.82 -21.25
CA SER A 162 4.68 -1.04 -22.62
C SER A 162 3.49 -0.88 -23.57
N PHE A 163 3.44 0.21 -24.32
CA PHE A 163 2.66 0.25 -25.56
C PHE A 163 3.42 -0.46 -26.68
N GLN A 164 2.68 -1.09 -27.59
CA GLN A 164 3.24 -1.93 -28.66
C GLN A 164 3.60 -1.15 -29.93
N ASP A 165 3.05 0.05 -30.11
CA ASP A 165 3.25 0.81 -31.34
C ASP A 165 4.67 1.38 -31.42
N THR A 166 5.33 1.11 -32.53
CA THR A 166 6.66 1.61 -32.89
C THR A 166 6.56 2.40 -34.20
N PRO A 167 7.61 3.11 -34.62
CA PRO A 167 7.59 3.80 -35.91
C PRO A 167 7.31 2.86 -37.11
N ASP A 168 7.63 1.56 -36.98
CA ASP A 168 7.33 0.54 -37.99
C ASP A 168 5.81 0.37 -38.23
N THR A 169 4.98 0.63 -37.22
CA THR A 169 3.51 0.62 -37.36
C THR A 169 3.01 1.68 -38.35
N TYR A 170 3.85 2.68 -38.66
CA TYR A 170 3.57 3.74 -39.63
C TYR A 170 4.42 3.59 -40.91
N ASP A 171 5.03 2.42 -41.15
CA ASP A 171 5.94 2.16 -42.27
C ASP A 171 7.14 3.13 -42.31
N VAL A 172 7.59 3.61 -41.14
CA VAL A 172 8.74 4.51 -41.02
C VAL A 172 9.92 3.79 -40.39
N ALA A 173 11.04 3.75 -41.13
CA ALA A 173 12.29 3.19 -40.64
C ALA A 173 12.85 4.02 -39.47
N PHE A 174 13.36 3.32 -38.45
CA PHE A 174 13.93 3.94 -37.25
C PHE A 174 15.08 3.11 -36.69
N GLU A 175 15.90 3.73 -35.86
CA GLU A 175 16.99 3.12 -35.13
C GLU A 175 16.65 3.09 -33.63
N GLU A 176 16.78 1.95 -32.97
CA GLU A 176 16.79 1.91 -31.51
C GLU A 176 18.12 2.44 -30.99
N ILE A 177 18.07 3.42 -30.10
CA ILE A 177 19.26 4.05 -29.54
C ILE A 177 19.24 4.01 -28.02
N THR A 178 20.44 4.05 -27.43
CA THR A 178 20.63 4.26 -26.00
C THR A 178 21.41 5.56 -25.81
N LEU A 179 20.84 6.49 -25.03
CA LEU A 179 21.48 7.73 -24.62
C LEU A 179 22.00 7.55 -23.19
N THR A 180 23.16 8.13 -22.88
CA THR A 180 23.70 8.11 -21.51
C THR A 180 23.71 9.53 -20.97
N ALA A 181 22.89 9.78 -19.94
CA ALA A 181 22.88 11.08 -19.27
C ALA A 181 24.16 11.30 -18.43
N ALA A 182 24.43 12.57 -18.09
CA ALA A 182 25.63 12.96 -17.35
C ALA A 182 25.79 12.28 -15.98
N ASP A 183 24.68 11.82 -15.37
CA ASP A 183 24.67 11.06 -14.12
C ASP A 183 24.78 9.53 -14.33
N GLY A 184 25.05 9.08 -15.57
CA GLY A 184 25.20 7.68 -15.94
C GLY A 184 23.88 6.95 -16.20
N MET A 185 22.75 7.65 -16.23
CA MET A 185 21.45 7.06 -16.55
C MET A 185 21.40 6.61 -18.01
N ASN A 186 21.03 5.36 -18.28
CA ASN A 186 20.77 4.89 -19.64
C ASN A 186 19.31 5.13 -20.01
N LEU A 187 19.11 5.83 -21.12
CA LEU A 187 17.80 6.20 -21.64
C LEU A 187 17.58 5.53 -22.99
N GLN A 188 16.43 4.90 -23.15
CA GLN A 188 16.10 4.16 -24.36
C GLN A 188 15.28 5.05 -25.30
N GLY A 189 15.67 5.11 -26.57
CA GLY A 189 15.01 5.95 -27.57
C GLY A 189 14.87 5.31 -28.95
N TRP A 190 14.16 6.03 -29.81
CA TRP A 190 14.04 5.79 -31.24
C TRP A 190 14.50 7.03 -31.99
N TYR A 191 15.38 6.84 -32.96
CA TYR A 191 15.80 7.87 -33.88
C TYR A 191 15.25 7.57 -35.27
N ILE A 192 14.51 8.52 -35.84
CA ILE A 192 13.95 8.44 -37.18
C ILE A 192 14.80 9.32 -38.09
N PRO A 193 15.69 8.74 -38.91
CA PRO A 193 16.61 9.49 -39.75
C PRO A 193 15.90 10.06 -40.98
N ASN A 194 16.32 11.25 -41.41
CA ASN A 194 15.96 11.82 -42.71
C ASN A 194 17.18 12.56 -43.27
N SER A 195 17.65 12.15 -44.45
CA SER A 195 18.89 12.69 -45.05
C SER A 195 18.77 14.16 -45.46
N GLU A 196 17.59 14.59 -45.88
CA GLU A 196 17.31 15.96 -46.36
C GLU A 196 16.63 16.83 -45.30
N ALA A 197 16.76 16.45 -44.02
CA ALA A 197 15.98 17.09 -42.97
C ALA A 197 16.40 18.54 -42.67
N ASN A 198 15.40 19.37 -42.39
CA ASN A 198 15.57 20.77 -41.96
C ASN A 198 16.10 20.91 -40.52
N GLY A 199 16.07 19.83 -39.75
CA GLY A 199 16.50 19.77 -38.37
C GLY A 199 16.03 18.49 -37.68
N THR A 200 16.34 18.34 -36.40
CA THR A 200 15.88 17.23 -35.55
C THR A 200 14.93 17.78 -34.49
N VAL A 201 13.78 17.14 -34.32
CA VAL A 201 12.83 17.43 -33.25
C VAL A 201 12.94 16.35 -32.19
N ILE A 202 13.15 16.78 -30.95
CA ILE A 202 13.21 15.90 -29.78
C ILE A 202 11.83 15.89 -29.12
N PHE A 203 11.30 14.70 -28.90
CA PHE A 203 9.99 14.47 -28.31
C PHE A 203 10.11 13.93 -26.90
N CYS A 204 9.53 14.68 -25.97
CA CYS A 204 9.54 14.42 -24.54
C CYS A 204 8.13 14.02 -24.10
N HIS A 205 7.97 12.80 -23.58
CA HIS A 205 6.68 12.31 -23.11
C HIS A 205 6.33 12.83 -21.70
N GLY A 206 5.06 12.70 -21.29
CA GLY A 206 4.55 13.11 -19.99
C GLY A 206 4.79 12.08 -18.87
N LEU A 207 4.43 12.46 -17.65
CA LEU A 207 4.49 11.59 -16.47
C LEU A 207 3.61 10.33 -16.67
N PHE A 208 4.11 9.17 -16.23
CA PHE A 208 3.43 7.87 -16.33
C PHE A 208 3.22 7.35 -17.76
N ASN A 209 3.93 7.92 -18.73
CA ASN A 209 3.90 7.49 -20.12
C ASN A 209 5.28 7.05 -20.62
N GLN A 210 5.40 6.81 -21.91
CA GLN A 210 6.66 6.45 -22.58
C GLN A 210 6.72 7.09 -23.97
N ARG A 211 7.84 6.96 -24.67
CA ARG A 211 8.13 7.59 -25.97
C ARG A 211 7.05 7.40 -27.04
N SER A 212 6.30 6.30 -27.00
CA SER A 212 5.20 6.03 -27.93
C SER A 212 4.03 7.02 -27.81
N GLU A 213 3.88 7.71 -26.68
CA GLU A 213 2.89 8.81 -26.52
C GLU A 213 3.07 9.90 -27.58
N MET A 214 4.32 10.13 -27.97
CA MET A 214 4.69 11.20 -28.90
C MET A 214 4.82 10.71 -30.34
N LEU A 215 4.45 9.45 -30.62
CA LEU A 215 4.72 8.81 -31.90
C LEU A 215 3.97 9.49 -33.04
N GLU A 216 2.66 9.74 -32.90
CA GLU A 216 1.87 10.41 -33.95
C GLU A 216 2.44 11.79 -34.31
N GLN A 217 2.86 12.57 -33.30
CA GLN A 217 3.46 13.89 -33.48
C GLN A 217 4.84 13.79 -34.15
N ALA A 218 5.62 12.75 -33.81
CA ALA A 218 6.89 12.49 -34.45
C ALA A 218 6.74 12.09 -35.93
N ILE A 219 5.77 11.23 -36.25
CA ILE A 219 5.45 10.85 -37.63
C ILE A 219 4.96 12.07 -38.42
N PHE A 220 4.13 12.92 -37.81
CA PHE A 220 3.71 14.18 -38.43
C PHE A 220 4.91 15.08 -38.78
N MET A 221 5.83 15.32 -37.83
CA MET A 221 7.00 16.16 -38.07
C MET A 221 7.98 15.52 -39.06
N TYR A 222 8.11 14.19 -39.04
CA TYR A 222 8.88 13.45 -40.03
C TYR A 222 8.34 13.67 -41.45
N ALA A 223 7.01 13.62 -41.62
CA ALA A 223 6.36 13.93 -42.89
C ALA A 223 6.55 15.40 -43.34
N GLN A 224 6.86 16.31 -42.41
CA GLN A 224 7.22 17.70 -42.72
C GLN A 224 8.73 17.88 -43.05
N GLY A 225 9.50 16.79 -43.15
CA GLY A 225 10.92 16.84 -43.50
C GLY A 225 11.85 17.11 -42.30
N TYR A 226 11.47 16.68 -41.10
CA TYR A 226 12.34 16.70 -39.92
C TYR A 226 12.82 15.29 -39.56
N ARG A 227 13.94 15.20 -38.84
CA ARG A 227 14.30 13.99 -38.08
C ARG A 227 13.52 13.99 -36.77
N ALA A 228 13.22 12.82 -36.24
CA ALA A 228 12.57 12.71 -34.94
C ALA A 228 13.42 11.87 -33.99
N LEU A 229 13.59 12.37 -32.77
CA LEU A 229 14.17 11.63 -31.66
C LEU A 229 13.11 11.53 -30.56
N LEU A 230 12.68 10.32 -30.24
CA LEU A 230 11.77 10.05 -29.12
C LEU A 230 12.51 9.20 -28.11
N PHE A 231 12.47 9.55 -26.83
CA PHE A 231 13.13 8.76 -25.78
C PHE A 231 12.24 8.64 -24.55
N ASP A 232 12.46 7.58 -23.78
CA ASP A 232 11.84 7.40 -22.48
C ASP A 232 12.65 8.18 -21.42
N PHE A 233 12.01 9.07 -20.68
CA PHE A 233 12.62 9.66 -19.49
C PHE A 233 13.02 8.59 -18.48
N ARG A 234 13.95 8.92 -17.57
CA ARG A 234 14.30 8.05 -16.45
C ARG A 234 13.06 7.52 -15.72
N ASN A 235 13.13 6.27 -15.28
CA ASN A 235 12.04 5.54 -14.62
C ASN A 235 10.76 5.37 -15.48
N HIS A 236 10.84 5.53 -16.80
CA HIS A 236 9.72 5.31 -17.72
C HIS A 236 10.10 4.34 -18.84
N GLY A 237 9.08 3.71 -19.45
CA GLY A 237 9.23 2.75 -20.55
C GLY A 237 10.35 1.72 -20.33
N LYS A 238 11.36 1.72 -21.20
CA LYS A 238 12.55 0.86 -21.13
C LYS A 238 13.79 1.54 -20.52
N SER A 239 13.71 2.82 -20.14
CA SER A 239 14.84 3.54 -19.53
C SER A 239 15.10 3.08 -18.10
N ASP A 240 16.36 3.23 -17.67
CA ASP A 240 16.78 2.92 -16.31
C ASP A 240 16.17 3.90 -15.29
N GLY A 241 16.31 3.57 -14.01
CA GLY A 241 15.85 4.39 -12.89
C GLY A 241 14.79 3.72 -12.02
N SER A 242 14.67 4.24 -10.79
CA SER A 242 13.69 3.79 -9.79
C SER A 242 12.74 4.89 -9.32
N TYR A 243 12.99 6.13 -9.74
CA TYR A 243 12.14 7.27 -9.45
C TYR A 243 12.25 8.34 -10.54
N THR A 244 11.20 9.13 -10.69
CA THR A 244 11.19 10.40 -11.43
C THR A 244 11.18 11.58 -10.47
N THR A 245 11.66 12.74 -10.94
CA THR A 245 11.80 13.97 -10.15
C THR A 245 11.10 15.18 -10.73
N PHE A 246 10.10 14.95 -11.59
CA PHE A 246 9.27 16.01 -12.16
C PHE A 246 10.08 17.15 -12.84
N GLY A 247 11.19 16.81 -13.49
CA GLY A 247 12.01 17.77 -14.22
C GLY A 247 13.39 18.03 -13.60
N TYR A 248 13.60 17.73 -12.31
CA TYR A 248 14.86 18.08 -11.66
C TYR A 248 16.06 17.36 -12.28
N TYR A 249 15.97 16.04 -12.41
CA TYR A 249 16.98 15.26 -13.12
C TYR A 249 16.61 15.01 -14.58
N GLU A 250 15.32 15.01 -14.95
CA GLU A 250 14.89 14.82 -16.34
C GLU A 250 15.45 15.89 -17.29
N ARG A 251 15.83 17.07 -16.78
CA ARG A 251 16.58 18.06 -17.59
C ARG A 251 17.90 17.51 -18.14
N GLN A 252 18.57 16.62 -17.41
CA GLN A 252 19.83 15.98 -17.85
C GLN A 252 19.55 14.93 -18.93
N ASP A 253 18.37 14.31 -18.88
CA ASP A 253 17.92 13.37 -19.92
C ASP A 253 17.72 14.09 -21.25
N VAL A 254 17.15 15.30 -21.21
CA VAL A 254 17.02 16.16 -22.41
C VAL A 254 18.37 16.60 -22.94
N VAL A 255 19.33 16.94 -22.05
CA VAL A 255 20.71 17.27 -22.48
C VAL A 255 21.37 16.07 -23.17
N ALA A 256 21.20 14.85 -22.64
CA ALA A 256 21.71 13.63 -23.26
C ALA A 256 21.10 13.35 -24.64
N ALA A 257 19.88 13.82 -24.89
CA ALA A 257 19.24 13.72 -26.21
C ALA A 257 19.68 14.80 -27.20
N LEU A 258 20.32 15.88 -26.71
CA LEU A 258 20.86 16.97 -27.54
C LEU A 258 22.30 16.71 -28.01
N ASP A 259 23.09 16.02 -27.19
CA ASP A 259 24.51 15.71 -27.45
C ASP A 259 24.70 14.59 -28.49
#